data_AF-A0A7H8MY52-F1
#
_entry.id   AF-A0A7H8MY52-F1
#
_cell.length_a   1.000
_cell.length_b   1.000
_cell.length_c   1.000
_cell.angle_alpha   90.00
_cell.angle_beta   90.00
_cell.angle_gamma   90.00
#
_symmetry.space_group_name_H-M   'P 1'
#
loop_
_entity.id
_entity.type
_entity.pdbx_description
1 polymer ?
#
loop_
_entity_poly.entity_id
_entity_poly.type
_entity_poly.pdbx_seq_one_letter_code
_entity_poly.pdbx_strand_id
1 'polypeptide(L)'
;MKSSTAILAAGASLAAVGVAHLVQEARHQRQRNTSVTAGHQIDWLSRVSTDEELATVWAPQGMDVHTYQVHMAANRGLCQLSLRHRLGLVSKRQLAFYARELMEKGAYRQYWDEFGALRKEEALGNRIEERFTRAMSLAAHGGGL
;
A
#
# COMPACT_ATOMS: atom_id res chain seq x y z
N MET A 1 -9.37 7.62 -54.12
CA MET A 1 -9.72 8.19 -52.79
C MET A 1 -10.11 7.13 -51.74
N LYS A 2 -10.89 6.08 -52.09
CA LYS A 2 -11.33 5.06 -51.13
C LYS A 2 -10.19 4.23 -50.51
N SER A 3 -9.20 3.85 -51.31
CA SER A 3 -8.07 3.00 -50.88
C SER A 3 -7.11 3.71 -49.92
N SER A 4 -6.80 4.98 -50.17
CA SER A 4 -5.92 5.79 -49.31
C SER A 4 -6.53 6.02 -47.92
N THR A 5 -7.85 6.21 -47.84
CA THR A 5 -8.56 6.39 -46.56
C THR A 5 -8.57 5.08 -45.76
N ALA A 6 -8.74 3.94 -46.43
CA ALA A 6 -8.70 2.62 -45.79
C ALA A 6 -7.32 2.28 -45.23
N ILE A 7 -6.23 2.60 -45.96
CA ILE A 7 -4.85 2.39 -45.50
C ILE A 7 -4.55 3.27 -44.28
N LEU A 8 -4.97 4.55 -44.30
CA LEU A 8 -4.80 5.44 -43.15
C LEU A 8 -5.58 4.97 -41.92
N ALA A 9 -6.83 4.52 -42.11
CA ALA A 9 -7.65 3.98 -41.02
C ALA A 9 -7.07 2.70 -40.43
N ALA A 10 -6.52 1.81 -41.26
CA ALA A 10 -5.83 0.60 -40.82
C ALA A 10 -4.54 0.94 -40.04
N GLY A 11 -3.72 1.86 -40.56
CA GLY A 11 -2.51 2.32 -39.89
C GLY A 11 -2.78 2.98 -38.54
N ALA A 12 -3.78 3.85 -38.45
CA ALA A 12 -4.19 4.48 -37.20
C ALA A 12 -4.70 3.47 -36.18
N SER A 13 -5.48 2.47 -36.62
CA SER A 13 -5.98 1.39 -35.76
C SER A 13 -4.84 0.54 -35.20
N LEU A 14 -3.87 0.15 -36.03
CA LEU A 14 -2.70 -0.62 -35.59
C LEU A 14 -1.84 0.16 -34.60
N ALA A 15 -1.62 1.45 -34.85
CA ALA A 15 -0.89 2.32 -33.93
C ALA A 15 -1.62 2.44 -32.58
N ALA A 16 -2.95 2.62 -32.58
CA ALA A 16 -3.75 2.70 -31.37
C ALA A 16 -3.69 1.41 -30.55
N VAL A 17 -3.79 0.25 -31.19
CA VAL A 17 -3.66 -1.06 -30.53
C VAL A 17 -2.24 -1.25 -29.96
N GLY A 18 -1.20 -0.88 -30.71
CA GLY A 18 0.19 -0.93 -30.23
C GLY A 18 0.41 -0.08 -28.99
N VAL A 19 -0.09 1.16 -28.99
CA VAL A 19 -0.02 2.06 -27.82
C VAL A 19 -0.80 1.48 -26.63
N ALA A 20 -2.01 0.96 -26.86
CA ALA A 20 -2.81 0.35 -25.81
C ALA A 20 -2.09 -0.85 -25.16
N HIS A 21 -1.45 -1.71 -25.96
CA HIS A 21 -0.66 -2.83 -25.47
C HIS A 21 0.54 -2.37 -24.62
N LEU A 22 1.29 -1.36 -25.07
CA LEU A 22 2.42 -0.83 -24.30
C LEU A 22 1.97 -0.23 -22.96
N VAL A 23 0.86 0.50 -22.93
CA VAL A 23 0.27 1.04 -21.70
C VAL A 23 -0.16 -0.08 -20.76
N GLN A 24 -0.79 -1.13 -21.30
CA GLN A 24 -1.21 -2.29 -20.52
C GLN A 24 -0.02 -3.05 -19.93
N GLU A 25 1.04 -3.28 -20.72
CA GLU A 25 2.25 -3.97 -20.27
C GLU A 25 3.00 -3.15 -19.20
N ALA A 26 3.16 -1.84 -19.42
CA ALA A 26 3.78 -0.96 -18.42
C ALA A 26 2.98 -0.95 -17.11
N ARG A 27 1.65 -0.97 -17.19
CA ARG A 27 0.78 -1.10 -16.02
C ARG A 27 0.97 -2.45 -15.33
N HIS A 28 1.01 -3.54 -16.10
CA HIS A 28 1.20 -4.89 -15.56
C HIS A 28 2.55 -5.02 -14.86
N GLN A 29 3.62 -4.51 -15.45
CA GLN A 29 4.95 -4.50 -14.87
C GLN A 29 5.01 -3.67 -13.59
N ARG A 30 4.37 -2.49 -13.56
CA ARG A 30 4.27 -1.68 -12.34
C ARG A 30 3.54 -2.41 -11.22
N GLN A 31 2.44 -3.10 -11.55
CA GLN A 31 1.69 -3.89 -10.58
C GLN A 31 2.50 -5.08 -10.06
N ARG A 32 3.23 -5.79 -10.93
CA ARG A 32 4.15 -6.87 -10.54
C ARG A 32 5.23 -6.38 -9.59
N ASN A 33 5.93 -5.30 -9.94
CA ASN A 33 6.97 -4.71 -9.08
C ASN A 33 6.38 -4.31 -7.72
N THR A 34 5.21 -3.67 -7.72
CA THR A 34 4.51 -3.28 -6.49
C THR A 34 4.22 -4.50 -5.60
N SER A 35 3.68 -5.59 -6.17
CA SER A 35 3.36 -6.81 -5.44
C SER A 35 4.59 -7.53 -4.91
N VAL A 36 5.67 -7.62 -5.70
CA VAL A 36 6.92 -8.28 -5.29
C VAL A 36 7.58 -7.50 -4.15
N THR A 37 7.78 -6.18 -4.31
CA THR A 37 8.40 -5.35 -3.27
C THR A 37 7.56 -5.35 -1.98
N ALA A 38 6.24 -5.24 -2.09
CA ALA A 38 5.36 -5.33 -0.92
C ALA A 38 5.38 -6.74 -0.29
N GLY A 39 5.53 -7.79 -1.10
CA GLY A 39 5.68 -9.16 -0.62
C GLY A 39 6.91 -9.34 0.26
N HIS A 40 8.06 -8.81 -0.16
CA HIS A 40 9.28 -8.83 0.66
C HIS A 40 9.10 -8.07 1.98
N GLN A 41 8.46 -6.90 1.96
CA GLN A 41 8.18 -6.14 3.18
C GLN A 41 7.25 -6.91 4.13
N ILE A 42 6.18 -7.52 3.61
CA ILE A 42 5.23 -8.31 4.41
C ILE A 42 5.90 -9.55 5.00
N ASP A 43 6.79 -10.20 4.25
CA ASP A 43 7.56 -11.35 4.74
C ASP A 43 8.52 -10.95 5.85
N TRP A 44 9.29 -9.87 5.66
CA TRP A 44 10.16 -9.34 6.71
C TRP A 44 9.37 -8.97 7.98
N LEU A 45 8.24 -8.26 7.82
CA LEU A 45 7.36 -7.92 8.95
C LEU A 45 6.80 -9.16 9.64
N SER A 46 6.47 -10.22 8.88
CA SER A 46 6.06 -11.50 9.46
C SER A 46 7.15 -12.07 10.36
N ARG A 47 8.39 -12.16 9.87
CA ARG A 47 9.51 -12.75 10.60
C ARG A 47 9.82 -11.95 11.87
N VAL A 48 10.03 -10.65 11.74
CA VAL A 48 10.39 -9.80 12.90
C VAL A 48 9.27 -9.73 13.94
N SER A 49 8.01 -9.96 13.56
CA SER A 49 6.90 -10.01 14.52
C SER A 49 6.79 -11.33 15.30
N THR A 50 7.52 -12.38 14.89
CA THR A 50 7.41 -13.73 15.48
C THR A 50 8.73 -14.32 15.95
N ASP A 51 9.86 -13.76 15.50
CA ASP A 51 11.22 -14.17 15.86
C ASP A 51 11.80 -13.14 16.83
N GLU A 52 12.04 -13.56 18.07
CA GLU A 52 12.53 -12.69 19.15
C GLU A 52 14.00 -12.28 18.96
N GLU A 53 14.84 -13.16 18.42
CA GLU A 53 16.25 -12.85 18.14
C GLU A 53 16.32 -11.76 17.06
N LEU A 54 15.54 -11.92 16.00
CA LEU A 54 15.45 -10.91 14.96
C LEU A 54 14.84 -9.61 15.50
N ALA A 55 13.78 -9.68 16.31
CA ALA A 55 13.17 -8.50 16.91
C ALA A 55 14.15 -7.74 17.82
N THR A 56 14.98 -8.44 18.59
CA THR A 56 15.98 -7.85 19.48
C THR A 56 17.00 -7.01 18.71
N VAL A 57 17.41 -7.46 17.52
CA VAL A 57 18.37 -6.73 16.68
C VAL A 57 17.77 -5.45 16.10
N TRP A 58 16.47 -5.47 15.79
CA TRP A 58 15.81 -4.39 15.04
C TRP A 58 14.95 -3.44 15.90
N ALA A 59 14.71 -3.79 17.16
CA ALA A 59 13.93 -2.95 18.06
C ALA A 59 14.60 -1.57 18.23
N PRO A 60 13.83 -0.46 18.15
CA PRO A 60 14.34 0.87 18.47
C PRO A 60 14.96 0.91 19.87
N GLN A 61 15.98 1.74 20.06
CA GLN A 61 16.62 1.89 21.36
C GLN A 61 15.60 2.30 22.43
N GLY A 62 15.54 1.52 23.52
CA GLY A 62 14.62 1.76 24.64
C GLY A 62 13.21 1.19 24.45
N MET A 63 12.90 0.59 23.30
CA MET A 63 11.65 -0.14 23.09
C MET A 63 11.80 -1.59 23.55
N ASP A 64 10.84 -2.06 24.35
CA ASP A 64 10.74 -3.47 24.70
C ASP A 64 10.51 -4.34 23.45
N VAL A 65 11.18 -5.50 23.39
CA VAL A 65 11.18 -6.38 22.21
C VAL A 65 9.78 -6.90 21.91
N HIS A 66 9.01 -7.28 22.93
CA HIS A 66 7.65 -7.76 22.74
C HIS A 66 6.73 -6.66 22.20
N THR A 67 6.86 -5.45 22.74
CA THR A 67 6.17 -4.25 22.24
C THR A 67 6.51 -3.98 20.78
N TYR A 68 7.79 -4.08 20.41
CA TYR A 68 8.21 -3.95 19.02
C TYR A 68 7.60 -5.02 18.11
N GLN A 69 7.55 -6.29 18.54
CA GLN A 69 6.90 -7.37 17.79
C GLN A 69 5.40 -7.11 17.55
N VAL A 70 4.69 -6.63 18.56
CA VAL A 70 3.26 -6.23 18.44
C VAL A 70 3.10 -5.11 17.43
N HIS A 71 3.96 -4.10 17.47
CA HIS A 71 3.98 -3.03 16.48
C HIS A 71 4.24 -3.55 15.06
N MET A 72 5.18 -4.48 14.88
CA MET A 72 5.46 -5.06 13.57
C MET A 72 4.33 -5.95 13.05
N ALA A 73 3.63 -6.66 13.93
CA ALA A 73 2.42 -7.41 13.58
C ALA A 73 1.29 -6.47 13.09
N ALA A 74 1.05 -5.36 13.80
CA ALA A 74 0.10 -4.35 13.37
C ALA A 74 0.52 -3.70 12.04
N ASN A 75 1.82 -3.39 11.91
CA ASN A 75 2.41 -2.85 10.69
C ASN A 75 2.19 -3.77 9.49
N ARG A 76 2.36 -5.09 9.66
CA ARG A 76 2.10 -6.10 8.63
C ARG A 76 0.68 -6.00 8.09
N GLY A 77 -0.31 -5.92 8.98
CA GLY A 77 -1.72 -5.78 8.59
C GLY A 77 -1.99 -4.48 7.82
N LEU A 78 -1.39 -3.37 8.25
CA LEU A 78 -1.49 -2.08 7.54
C LEU A 78 -0.84 -2.13 6.15
N CYS A 79 0.33 -2.76 6.02
CA CYS A 79 1.03 -2.92 4.73
C CYS A 79 0.22 -3.80 3.77
N GLN A 80 -0.40 -4.87 4.25
CA GLN A 80 -1.31 -5.70 3.46
C GLN A 80 -2.52 -4.90 2.95
N LEU A 81 -3.16 -4.09 3.81
CA LEU A 81 -4.28 -3.24 3.40
C LEU A 81 -3.83 -2.15 2.41
N SER A 82 -2.68 -1.52 2.64
CA SER A 82 -2.09 -0.53 1.75
C SER A 82 -1.82 -1.11 0.37
N LEU A 83 -1.27 -2.33 0.29
CA LEU A 83 -1.07 -3.03 -0.99
C LEU A 83 -2.40 -3.23 -1.73
N ARG A 84 -3.44 -3.72 -1.05
CA ARG A 84 -4.77 -3.90 -1.66
C ARG A 84 -5.34 -2.57 -2.17
N HIS A 85 -5.12 -1.48 -1.44
CA HIS A 85 -5.53 -0.15 -1.88
C HIS A 85 -4.75 0.33 -3.11
N ARG A 86 -3.41 0.20 -3.12
CA ARG A 86 -2.54 0.59 -4.24
C ARG A 86 -2.83 -0.19 -5.53
N LEU A 87 -3.24 -1.46 -5.40
CA LEU A 87 -3.67 -2.29 -6.54
C LEU A 87 -5.10 -2.01 -7.00
N GLY A 88 -5.85 -1.12 -6.32
CA GLY A 88 -7.22 -0.77 -6.68
C GLY A 88 -8.27 -1.79 -6.25
N LEU A 89 -7.92 -2.73 -5.37
CA LEU A 89 -8.82 -3.79 -4.88
C LEU A 89 -9.70 -3.33 -3.71
N VAL A 90 -9.47 -2.12 -3.21
CA VAL A 90 -10.19 -1.51 -2.08
C VAL A 90 -10.65 -0.13 -2.49
N SER A 91 -11.96 0.05 -2.56
CA SER A 91 -12.59 1.35 -2.81
C SER A 91 -12.35 2.32 -1.66
N LYS A 92 -12.59 3.63 -1.87
CA LYS A 92 -12.45 4.64 -0.81
C LYS A 92 -13.35 4.35 0.40
N ARG A 93 -14.58 3.90 0.16
CA ARG A 93 -15.54 3.55 1.23
C ARG A 93 -15.08 2.33 2.02
N GLN A 94 -14.58 1.30 1.34
CA GLN A 94 -14.03 0.12 2.00
C GLN A 94 -12.76 0.46 2.80
N LEU A 95 -11.88 1.31 2.25
CA LEU A 95 -10.69 1.75 2.96
C LEU A 95 -11.04 2.42 4.30
N ALA A 96 -12.03 3.30 4.30
CA ALA A 96 -12.48 3.96 5.52
C ALA A 96 -13.09 3.00 6.54
N PHE A 97 -13.89 2.04 6.06
CA PHE A 97 -14.42 0.97 6.91
C PHE A 97 -13.28 0.16 7.54
N TYR A 98 -12.35 -0.37 6.73
CA TYR A 98 -11.22 -1.15 7.23
C TYR A 98 -10.30 -0.36 8.15
N ALA A 99 -10.11 0.95 7.88
CA ALA A 99 -9.34 1.83 8.76
C ALA A 99 -9.92 1.84 10.18
N ARG A 100 -11.24 2.02 10.31
CA ARG A 100 -11.92 2.00 11.62
C ARG A 100 -11.78 0.65 12.31
N GLU A 101 -12.09 -0.43 11.61
CA GLU A 101 -12.01 -1.80 12.15
C GLU A 101 -10.59 -2.15 12.66
N LEU A 102 -9.55 -1.68 11.97
CA LEU A 102 -8.18 -1.85 12.44
C LEU A 102 -7.90 -0.98 13.66
N MET A 103 -8.28 0.31 13.63
CA MET A 103 -8.01 1.25 14.72
C MET A 103 -8.84 1.02 15.99
N GLU A 104 -9.87 0.18 15.94
CA GLU A 104 -10.57 -0.37 17.12
C GLU A 104 -9.68 -1.32 17.93
N LYS A 105 -8.67 -1.93 17.30
CA LYS A 105 -7.74 -2.85 17.95
C LYS A 105 -6.56 -2.07 18.54
N GLY A 106 -6.29 -2.25 19.83
CA GLY A 106 -5.24 -1.52 20.56
C GLY A 106 -3.86 -1.55 19.88
N ALA A 107 -3.43 -2.72 19.38
CA ALA A 107 -2.14 -2.87 18.72
C ALA A 107 -1.96 -1.95 17.48
N TYR A 108 -3.01 -1.77 16.67
CA TYR A 108 -2.94 -0.91 15.49
C TYR A 108 -2.94 0.57 15.87
N ARG A 109 -3.72 0.94 16.88
CA ARG A 109 -3.74 2.32 17.38
C ARG A 109 -2.41 2.70 18.00
N GLN A 110 -1.87 1.87 18.89
CA GLN A 110 -0.55 2.08 19.50
C GLN A 110 0.55 2.16 18.45
N TYR A 111 0.53 1.29 17.44
CA TYR A 111 1.44 1.40 16.30
C TYR A 111 1.30 2.73 15.57
N TRP A 112 0.07 3.18 15.35
CA TRP A 112 -0.19 4.43 14.66
C TRP A 112 0.22 5.66 15.46
N ASP A 113 0.08 5.62 16.78
CA ASP A 113 0.52 6.69 17.67
C ASP A 113 2.05 6.81 17.66
N GLU A 114 2.76 5.68 17.66
CA GLU A 114 4.22 5.62 17.65
C GLU A 114 4.84 5.96 16.27
N PHE A 115 4.33 5.32 15.20
CA PHE A 115 4.97 5.36 13.87
C PHE A 115 4.14 6.09 12.81
N GLY A 116 2.95 6.59 13.15
CA GLY A 116 2.05 7.23 12.19
C GLY A 116 2.57 8.55 11.63
N ALA A 117 3.45 9.25 12.35
CA ALA A 117 4.14 10.43 11.83
C ALA A 117 5.09 10.07 10.68
N LEU A 118 5.96 9.07 10.89
CA LEU A 118 6.85 8.55 9.85
C LEU A 118 6.08 8.10 8.60
N ARG A 119 4.94 7.42 8.79
CA ARG A 119 4.03 7.03 7.70
C ARG A 119 3.47 8.21 6.90
N LYS A 120 3.27 9.37 7.52
CA LYS A 120 2.83 10.59 6.83
C LYS A 120 3.95 11.18 6.01
N GLU A 121 5.17 11.20 6.55
CA GLU A 121 6.37 11.67 5.86
C GLU A 121 6.70 10.78 4.65
N GLU A 122 6.71 9.45 4.82
CA GLU A 122 6.93 8.49 3.74
C GLU A 122 5.93 8.64 2.59
N ALA A 123 4.70 9.01 2.90
CA ALA A 123 3.64 9.13 1.90
C ALA A 123 3.73 10.41 1.05
N LEU A 124 4.51 11.42 1.47
CA LEU A 124 4.54 12.73 0.80
C LEU A 124 4.90 12.61 -0.68
N GLY A 125 4.07 13.21 -1.53
CA GLY A 125 4.28 13.17 -2.99
C GLY A 125 3.68 11.93 -3.66
N ASN A 126 3.20 10.94 -2.89
CA ASN A 126 2.46 9.79 -3.39
C ASN A 126 0.98 9.88 -3.00
N ARG A 127 0.16 10.43 -3.90
CA ARG A 127 -1.29 10.65 -3.68
C ARG A 127 -2.08 9.42 -3.22
N ILE A 128 -1.66 8.21 -3.58
CA ILE A 128 -2.37 6.98 -3.16
C ILE A 128 -2.02 6.66 -1.71
N GLU A 129 -0.75 6.78 -1.34
CA GLU A 129 -0.29 6.56 0.04
C GLU A 129 -0.75 7.67 0.96
N GLU A 130 -0.75 8.93 0.53
CA GLU A 130 -1.32 10.06 1.29
C GLU A 130 -2.78 9.81 1.64
N ARG A 131 -3.55 9.23 0.70
CA ARG A 131 -4.96 8.88 0.92
C ARG A 131 -5.10 7.76 1.93
N PHE A 132 -4.28 6.72 1.83
CA PHE A 132 -4.23 5.63 2.78
C PHE A 132 -3.92 6.15 4.19
N THR A 133 -2.84 6.89 4.34
CA THR A 133 -2.36 7.44 5.61
C THR A 133 -3.37 8.42 6.21
N ARG A 134 -4.06 9.21 5.39
CA ARG A 134 -5.16 10.07 5.85
C ARG A 134 -6.32 9.26 6.41
N ALA A 135 -6.73 8.17 5.73
CA ALA A 135 -7.81 7.32 6.21
C ALA A 135 -7.47 6.67 7.56
N MET A 136 -6.24 6.17 7.72
CA MET A 136 -5.75 5.64 9.00
C MET A 136 -5.74 6.71 10.09
N SER A 137 -5.25 7.92 9.78
CA SER A 137 -5.19 9.03 10.74
C SER A 137 -6.58 9.46 11.21
N LEU A 138 -7.55 9.59 10.29
CA LEU A 138 -8.92 9.94 10.65
C LEU A 138 -9.53 8.86 11.57
N ALA A 139 -9.33 7.59 11.22
CA ALA A 139 -9.82 6.47 12.03
C ALA A 139 -9.18 6.41 13.42
N ALA A 140 -7.87 6.70 13.54
CA ALA A 140 -7.16 6.68 14.82
C ALA A 140 -7.65 7.77 15.79
N HIS A 141 -8.06 8.93 15.28
CA HIS A 141 -8.47 10.09 16.09
C HIS A 141 -10.00 10.26 16.18
N GLY A 142 -10.78 9.23 15.81
CA GLY A 142 -12.25 9.28 15.88
C GLY A 142 -12.92 10.26 14.91
N GLY A 143 -12.18 10.75 13.91
CA GLY A 143 -12.73 11.62 12.88
C GLY A 143 -13.63 10.83 11.93
N GLY A 144 -14.95 11.01 12.07
CA GLY A 144 -15.90 10.63 11.04
C GLY A 144 -15.53 11.28 9.71
N LEU A 145 -15.66 10.53 8.61
CA LEU A 145 -15.51 11.05 7.25
C LEU A 145 -16.57 12.10 6.91
#